data_AF-A0A520CEH4-F1
#
_entry.id   AF-A0A520CEH4-F1
#
_cell.length_a   1.000
_cell.length_b   1.000
_cell.length_c   1.000
_cell.angle_alpha   90.00
_cell.angle_beta   90.00
_cell.angle_gamma   90.00
#
_symmetry.space_group_name_H-M   'P 1'
#
loop_
_entity.id
_entity.type
_entity.pdbx_description
1 polymer ?
#
loop_
_entity_poly.entity_id
_entity_poly.type
_entity_poly.pdbx_seq_one_letter_code
_entity_poly.pdbx_strand_id
1 'polypeptide(L)'
;MNTKLTLTIDKTVIEKAKVYAGKQGRSLSSMIENYLKAVTSKEDKVVTEVELSPIVKSLVGSFKMPKDFDYKEEIKIPYLSQSQIIE
;
A
#
# COMPACT_ATOMS: atom_id res chain seq x y z
N MET A 1 21.51 4.44 4.70
CA MET A 1 22.44 4.92 5.75
C MET A 1 21.67 5.03 7.05
N ASN A 2 22.19 4.52 8.17
CA ASN A 2 21.47 4.55 9.45
C ASN A 2 21.98 5.70 10.31
N THR A 3 21.07 6.50 10.86
CA THR A 3 21.39 7.64 11.73
C THR A 3 20.71 7.47 13.10
N LYS A 4 21.31 8.04 14.15
CA LYS A 4 20.75 7.98 15.51
C LYS A 4 19.84 9.18 15.73
N LEU A 5 18.59 8.92 16.09
CA LEU A 5 17.62 9.94 16.54
C LEU A 5 17.49 9.86 18.07
N THR A 6 17.67 10.99 18.75
CA THR A 6 17.47 11.11 20.21
C THR A 6 16.19 11.89 20.46
N LEU A 7 15.27 11.33 21.24
CA LEU A 7 13.99 11.94 21.59
C LEU A 7 13.86 12.08 23.11
N THR A 8 13.30 13.19 23.56
CA THR A 8 12.93 13.40 24.97
C THR A 8 11.48 12.99 25.17
N ILE A 9 11.23 11.97 25.98
CA ILE A 9 9.91 11.38 26.22
C ILE A 9 9.83 10.99 27.69
N ASP A 10 8.63 11.02 28.27
CA ASP A 10 8.39 10.57 29.64
C ASP A 10 8.91 9.15 29.90
N LYS A 11 9.61 8.97 31.03
CA LYS A 11 10.21 7.69 31.43
C LYS A 11 9.17 6.57 31.52
N THR A 12 7.98 6.88 32.05
CA THR A 12 6.89 5.91 32.20
C THR A 12 6.37 5.41 30.84
N VAL A 13 6.40 6.27 29.82
CA VAL A 13 6.03 5.92 28.44
C VAL A 13 7.10 5.01 27.83
N ILE A 14 8.39 5.31 28.04
CA ILE A 14 9.50 4.48 27.56
C ILE A 14 9.41 3.06 28.13
N GLU A 15 9.13 2.91 29.42
CA GLU A 15 9.00 1.60 30.07
C GLU A 15 7.84 0.78 29.49
N LYS A 16 6.66 1.39 29.38
CA LYS A 16 5.48 0.74 28.77
C LYS A 16 5.75 0.34 27.32
N ALA A 17 6.40 1.20 26.55
CA ALA A 17 6.73 0.94 25.15
C ALA A 17 7.73 -0.21 24.99
N LYS A 18 8.75 -0.29 25.85
CA LYS A 18 9.71 -1.42 25.86
C LYS A 18 9.02 -2.75 26.18
N VAL A 19 8.14 -2.78 27.18
CA VAL A 19 7.37 -3.99 27.52
C VAL A 19 6.48 -4.42 26.35
N TYR A 20 5.78 -3.46 25.72
CA TYR A 20 4.95 -3.74 24.56
C TYR A 20 5.77 -4.29 23.38
N ALA A 21 6.89 -3.65 23.04
CA ALA A 21 7.75 -4.09 21.94
C ALA A 21 8.32 -5.50 22.20
N GLY A 22 8.74 -5.78 23.43
CA GLY A 22 9.21 -7.10 23.84
C GLY A 22 8.14 -8.18 23.71
N LYS A 23 6.90 -7.90 24.10
CA LYS A 23 5.76 -8.83 23.90
C LYS A 23 5.48 -9.14 22.43
N GLN A 24 5.78 -8.20 21.53
CA GLN A 24 5.62 -8.35 20.09
C GLN A 24 6.87 -8.92 19.40
N GLY A 25 7.91 -9.30 20.15
CA GLY A 25 9.17 -9.82 19.59
C GLY A 25 9.94 -8.78 18.76
N ARG A 26 9.75 -7.49 19.03
CA ARG A 26 10.37 -6.38 18.27
C ARG A 26 11.17 -5.46 19.19
N SER A 27 12.18 -4.81 18.63
CA SER A 27 12.86 -3.72 19.34
C SER A 27 12.03 -2.44 19.30
N LEU A 28 12.17 -1.60 20.33
CA LEU A 28 11.52 -0.29 20.37
C LEU A 28 11.96 0.61 19.19
N SER A 29 13.23 0.54 18.79
CA SER A 29 13.74 1.28 17.63
C SER A 29 13.06 0.84 16.33
N SER A 30 12.93 -0.47 16.09
CA SER A 30 12.24 -0.99 14.90
C SER A 30 10.76 -0.60 14.88
N MET A 31 10.10 -0.59 16.04
CA MET A 31 8.71 -0.17 16.15
C MET A 31 8.53 1.31 15.79
N ILE A 32 9.37 2.19 16.33
CA ILE A 32 9.32 3.63 16.04
C ILE A 32 9.72 3.93 14.60
N GLU A 33 10.75 3.27 14.06
CA GLU A 33 11.14 3.43 12.66
C GLU A 33 9.99 3.06 11.71
N ASN A 34 9.31 1.94 11.96
CA ASN A 34 8.15 1.53 11.16
C ASN A 34 6.97 2.50 11.28
N TYR A 35 6.73 3.04 12.48
CA TYR A 35 5.71 4.07 12.68
C TYR A 35 6.03 5.33 11.88
N LEU A 36 7.27 5.84 11.99
CA LEU A 36 7.73 7.01 11.24
C LEU A 36 7.59 6.79 9.73
N LYS A 37 8.04 5.64 9.21
CA LYS A 37 7.81 5.26 7.80
C LYS A 37 6.33 5.31 7.43
N ALA A 38 5.45 4.74 8.25
CA ALA A 38 4.03 4.67 7.94
C ALA A 38 3.35 6.06 7.90
N VAL A 39 3.77 6.98 8.77
CA VAL A 39 3.21 8.34 8.80
C VAL A 39 3.80 9.24 7.71
N THR A 40 5.09 9.12 7.40
CA THR A 40 5.73 9.92 6.34
C THR A 40 5.42 9.39 4.94
N SER A 41 5.15 8.08 4.78
CA SER A 41 4.77 7.48 3.49
C SER A 41 3.48 8.07 2.90
N LYS A 42 2.65 8.75 3.71
CA LYS A 42 1.47 9.47 3.21
C LYS A 42 1.83 10.85 2.65
N GLU A 43 2.90 11.46 3.14
CA GLU A 43 3.41 12.75 2.67
C GLU A 43 4.31 12.58 1.42
N ASP A 44 4.99 11.43 1.28
CA ASP A 44 5.74 11.06 0.08
C ASP A 44 4.86 10.72 -1.13
N LYS A 45 3.53 10.71 -0.97
CA LYS A 45 2.55 10.65 -2.07
C LYS A 45 2.26 12.01 -2.69
N VAL A 46 3.03 13.05 -2.35
CA VAL A 46 3.08 14.26 -3.17
C VAL A 46 3.99 13.97 -4.37
N VAL A 47 3.36 13.48 -5.45
CA VAL A 47 3.88 13.48 -6.83
C VAL A 47 5.13 12.63 -7.05
N THR A 48 5.02 11.32 -6.84
CA THR A 48 5.53 10.44 -7.88
C THR A 48 4.32 9.96 -8.65
N GLU A 49 4.15 10.57 -9.81
CA GLU A 49 3.43 9.98 -10.94
C GLU A 49 3.66 8.48 -10.88
N VAL A 50 2.61 7.69 -10.62
CA VAL A 50 2.72 6.23 -10.62
C VAL A 50 3.37 5.90 -11.95
N GLU A 51 4.64 5.49 -11.92
CA GLU A 51 5.37 5.14 -13.15
C GLU A 51 4.70 3.89 -13.69
N LEU A 52 3.67 4.10 -14.51
CA LEU A 52 3.03 3.05 -15.27
C LEU A 52 4.15 2.38 -16.07
N SER A 53 4.18 1.05 -16.04
CA SER A 53 5.15 0.31 -16.84
C SER A 53 5.03 0.75 -18.32
N PRO A 54 6.12 0.71 -19.12
CA PRO A 54 6.09 1.15 -20.51
C PRO A 54 4.95 0.52 -21.33
N ILE A 55 4.63 -0.75 -21.03
CA ILE A 55 3.52 -1.50 -21.62
C ILE A 55 2.17 -0.92 -21.19
N VAL A 56 1.98 -0.62 -19.90
CA VAL A 56 0.73 -0.01 -19.44
C VAL A 56 0.56 1.38 -20.05
N LYS A 57 1.63 2.19 -20.13
CA LYS A 57 1.61 3.50 -20.81
C LYS A 57 1.21 3.39 -22.27
N SER A 58 1.70 2.39 -23.01
CA SER A 58 1.34 2.21 -24.42
C SER A 58 -0.10 1.71 -24.63
N LEU A 59 -0.70 1.11 -23.61
CA LEU A 59 -2.10 0.66 -23.64
C LEU A 59 -3.10 1.75 -23.23
N VAL A 60 -2.67 2.76 -22.46
CA VAL A 60 -3.54 3.89 -22.12
C VAL A 60 -3.95 4.62 -23.40
N GLY A 61 -5.25 4.65 -23.70
CA GLY A 61 -5.81 5.32 -24.88
C GLY A 61 -5.71 4.54 -26.19
N SER A 62 -5.14 3.33 -26.20
CA SER A 62 -5.14 2.47 -27.40
C SER A 62 -6.53 1.92 -27.72
N PHE A 63 -7.40 1.81 -26.71
CA PHE A 63 -8.77 1.37 -26.86
C PHE A 63 -9.71 2.56 -27.09
N LYS A 64 -10.46 2.51 -28.20
CA LYS A 64 -11.55 3.45 -28.48
C LYS A 64 -12.87 2.84 -28.03
N MET A 65 -13.44 3.37 -26.97
CA MET A 65 -14.70 2.89 -26.41
C MET A 65 -15.87 3.22 -27.35
N PRO A 66 -16.70 2.23 -27.74
CA PRO A 66 -17.98 2.49 -28.41
C PRO A 66 -18.90 3.36 -27.55
N LYS A 67 -19.78 4.14 -28.17
CA LYS A 67 -20.68 5.07 -27.44
C LYS A 67 -21.62 4.36 -26.46
N ASP A 68 -21.97 3.10 -26.74
CA ASP A 68 -22.93 2.30 -25.96
C ASP A 68 -22.23 1.19 -25.16
N PHE A 69 -20.96 1.36 -24.82
CA PHE A 69 -20.18 0.35 -24.11
C PHE A 69 -20.44 0.40 -22.59
N ASP A 70 -21.15 -0.60 -22.05
CA ASP A 70 -21.25 -0.82 -20.61
C ASP A 70 -20.20 -1.83 -20.14
N TYR A 71 -19.11 -1.31 -19.58
CA TYR A 71 -18.03 -2.14 -19.05
C TYR A 71 -18.50 -3.11 -17.96
N LYS A 72 -19.55 -2.81 -17.21
CA LYS A 72 -20.03 -3.69 -16.13
C LYS A 72 -20.71 -4.92 -16.70
N GLU A 73 -21.48 -4.77 -17.78
CA GLU A 73 -22.14 -5.89 -18.45
C GLU A 73 -21.12 -6.78 -19.18
N GLU A 74 -20.15 -6.17 -19.86
CA GLU A 74 -19.08 -6.90 -20.57
C GLU A 74 -18.17 -7.69 -19.60
N ILE A 75 -17.95 -7.16 -18.41
CA ILE A 75 -17.19 -7.84 -17.35
C ILE A 75 -18.00 -9.01 -16.76
N LYS A 76 -19.34 -8.95 -16.69
CA LYS A 76 -20.17 -10.05 -16.16
C LYS A 76 -20.14 -11.30 -17.04
N ILE A 77 -20.17 -11.14 -18.37
CA ILE A 77 -20.15 -12.25 -19.35
C ILE A 77 -19.02 -13.27 -19.06
N PRO A 78 -17.74 -12.88 -18.91
CA PRO A 78 -16.65 -13.81 -18.66
C PRO A 78 -16.64 -14.46 -17.26
N TYR A 79 -17.36 -13.94 -16.28
CA TYR A 79 -17.52 -14.62 -14.97
C TYR A 79 -18.63 -15.67 -14.99
N LEU A 80 -19.65 -15.48 -15.82
CA LEU A 80 -20.74 -16.43 -16.01
C LEU A 80 -20.33 -17.64 -16.87
N SER A 81 -19.34 -17.49 -17.75
CA SER A 81 -18.82 -18.62 -18.55
C SER A 81 -17.90 -19.55 -17.74
N GLN A 82 -17.18 -19.03 -16.74
CA GLN A 82 -16.30 -19.83 -15.88
C GLN A 82 -17.06 -20.69 -14.88
N SER A 83 -18.28 -20.29 -14.51
CA SER A 83 -19.13 -21.03 -13.57
C SER A 83 -19.86 -22.23 -14.20
N GLN A 84 -19.72 -22.47 -15.51
CA GLN A 84 -20.32 -23.62 -16.20
C GLN A 84 -19.32 -24.76 -16.52
N ILE A 85 -18.07 -24.69 -16.06
CA ILE A 85 -17.05 -25.74 -16.31
C ILE A 85 -16.82 -26.63 -15.06
N ILE A 86 -17.62 -26.45 -14.01
CA ILE A 86 -17.58 -27.31 -12.81
C ILE A 86 -18.89 -28.09 -12.73
N GLU A 87 -19.02 -29.10 -13.59
CA GLU A 87 -19.90 -30.26 -13.37
C GLU A 87 -19.19 -31.53 -13.84
#